data_AF-A0A2G9PZA4-F1
#
_entry.id   AF-A0A2G9PZA4-F1
#
_cell.length_a   1.000
_cell.length_b   1.000
_cell.length_c   1.000
_cell.angle_alpha   90.00
_cell.angle_beta   90.00
_cell.angle_gamma   90.00
#
_symmetry.space_group_name_H-M   'P 1'
#
loop_
_entity.id
_entity.type
_entity.pdbx_description
1 polymer ?
#
loop_
_entity_poly.entity_id
_entity_poly.type
_entity_poly.pdbx_seq_one_letter_code
_entity_poly.pdbx_strand_id
1 'polypeptide(L)'
;MQKGGLALIFLSVTLGIMFLNFASAQVSLGDFFNSIGADNISLLIIFGLSGLLAKWALSRSMGPGSSMPGILAMLIAFGITAAAHFTGIAYTFDLNSLFYDLGVSETMLFYIVPLLFLGLIIFFTRKFNFGAVLAIVGIGLFLTGWLTDFFYEYTTVMVIGIIMFLFGLWLWRRHSKKKDMALSGYSDYPYSKKPGFFRKGAGWAGSKAWGGAKATGRGIKKGVGWTTGKDIWKQKAEERKAYEEELERQRNYAKMSEARRLAREKAYREQQEKQDKERKKQEFREQQKTQQGAVKTYEQNWVESADKARKIQEQRKLEKQRREQEEKDNAKIRADINAKQKEEDDARKREKRQAEIRKKIVEDNAKEVKRVKKIAAERIRKQEMERQAEEKRTLIREIESKRQAEIEKLAKEKAKKEEAERRKREGDIYEDIQ
;
A
#
# COMPACT_ATOMS: atom_id res chain seq x y z
N MET A 1 41.75 -6.10 3.73
CA MET A 1 40.59 -5.22 3.50
C MET A 1 39.35 -6.09 3.26
N GLN A 2 38.33 -5.98 4.11
CA GLN A 2 37.13 -6.83 4.06
C GLN A 2 36.29 -6.47 2.83
N LYS A 3 36.28 -7.36 1.82
CA LYS A 3 35.52 -7.21 0.56
C LYS A 3 34.00 -7.05 0.77
N GLY A 4 33.49 -7.30 1.98
CA GLY A 4 32.08 -7.04 2.35
C GLY A 4 31.76 -5.57 2.65
N GLY A 5 32.75 -4.71 2.92
CA GLY A 5 32.51 -3.32 3.28
C GLY A 5 31.94 -2.50 2.12
N LEU A 6 32.42 -2.73 0.90
CA LEU A 6 32.02 -1.95 -0.27
C LEU A 6 30.59 -2.29 -0.73
N ALA A 7 30.19 -3.56 -0.63
CA ALA A 7 28.82 -3.99 -0.89
C ALA A 7 27.83 -3.46 0.18
N LEU A 8 28.25 -3.41 1.45
CA LEU A 8 27.44 -2.81 2.52
C LEU A 8 27.31 -1.30 2.37
N ILE A 9 28.37 -0.61 1.96
CA ILE A 9 28.34 0.82 1.67
C ILE A 9 27.41 1.09 0.49
N PHE A 10 27.55 0.35 -0.61
CA PHE A 10 26.69 0.49 -1.79
C PHE A 10 25.22 0.21 -1.44
N LEU A 11 24.94 -0.87 -0.72
CA LEU A 11 23.59 -1.19 -0.22
C LEU A 11 23.05 -0.07 0.69
N SER A 12 23.88 0.49 1.58
CA SER A 12 23.47 1.58 2.48
C SER A 12 23.23 2.90 1.75
N VAL A 13 23.98 3.18 0.68
CA VAL A 13 23.82 4.38 -0.13
C VAL A 13 22.57 4.25 -0.99
N THR A 14 22.34 3.09 -1.63
CA THR A 14 21.13 2.84 -2.42
C THR A 14 19.88 2.86 -1.54
N LEU A 15 19.91 2.19 -0.37
CA LEU A 15 18.83 2.29 0.62
C LEU A 15 18.66 3.72 1.13
N GLY A 16 19.76 4.44 1.39
CA GLY A 16 19.73 5.82 1.87
C GLY A 16 19.12 6.79 0.86
N ILE A 17 19.42 6.64 -0.43
CA ILE A 17 18.83 7.44 -1.51
C ILE A 17 17.34 7.13 -1.67
N MET A 18 16.94 5.87 -1.56
CA MET A 18 15.52 5.50 -1.53
C MET A 18 14.83 6.09 -0.30
N PHE A 19 15.44 5.99 0.88
CA PHE A 19 14.91 6.58 2.13
C PHE A 19 14.84 8.12 2.09
N LEU A 20 15.76 8.79 1.40
CA LEU A 20 15.76 10.26 1.23
C LEU A 20 14.65 10.74 0.30
N ASN A 21 14.39 10.00 -0.79
CA ASN A 21 13.23 10.23 -1.64
C ASN A 21 11.92 9.89 -0.90
N PHE A 22 11.96 8.97 0.07
CA PHE A 22 10.84 8.64 0.95
C PHE A 22 10.56 9.70 2.01
N ALA A 23 11.60 10.28 2.61
CA ALA A 23 11.45 11.29 3.66
C ALA A 23 10.94 12.64 3.14
N SER A 24 11.09 12.91 1.84
CA SER A 24 10.62 14.15 1.20
C SER A 24 9.16 14.08 0.72
N ALA A 25 8.61 12.88 0.49
CA ALA A 25 7.23 12.62 0.11
C ALA A 25 6.34 12.32 1.36
N GLN A 26 6.00 13.38 2.08
CA GLN A 26 4.93 13.57 3.09
C GLN A 26 4.11 12.39 3.71
N VAL A 27 3.88 12.54 5.03
CA VAL A 27 2.76 12.13 5.91
C VAL A 27 2.64 10.63 6.22
N SER A 28 2.80 10.27 7.51
CA SER A 28 2.46 8.97 8.13
C SER A 28 3.13 7.71 7.54
N LEU A 29 3.78 6.91 8.41
CA LEU A 29 4.27 5.56 8.04
C LEU A 29 3.14 4.69 7.45
N GLY A 30 1.89 4.90 7.89
CA GLY A 30 0.72 4.18 7.40
C GLY A 30 0.35 4.51 5.96
N ASP A 31 0.46 5.77 5.54
CA ASP A 31 0.13 6.17 4.15
C ASP A 31 1.20 5.66 3.18
N PHE A 32 2.46 5.58 3.64
CA PHE A 32 3.52 4.91 2.92
C PHE A 32 3.21 3.43 2.68
N PHE A 33 2.85 2.68 3.72
CA PHE A 33 2.53 1.26 3.56
C PHE A 33 1.27 1.05 2.72
N ASN A 34 0.29 1.95 2.78
CA ASN A 34 -0.89 1.93 1.91
C ASN A 34 -0.56 2.29 0.45
N SER A 35 0.51 3.03 0.19
CA SER A 35 0.97 3.35 -1.17
C SER A 35 1.69 2.17 -1.85
N ILE A 36 2.20 1.22 -1.06
CA ILE A 36 2.70 -0.05 -1.58
C ILE A 36 1.50 -0.97 -1.78
N GLY A 37 0.92 -0.96 -2.98
CA GLY A 37 -0.12 -1.91 -3.34
C GLY A 37 0.31 -3.36 -3.08
N ALA A 38 -0.62 -4.23 -2.70
CA ALA A 38 -0.36 -5.63 -2.35
C ALA A 38 0.52 -6.36 -3.39
N ASP A 39 0.34 -6.02 -4.66
CA ASP A 39 1.11 -6.52 -5.81
C ASP A 39 2.63 -6.29 -5.69
N ASN A 40 3.03 -5.13 -5.17
CA ASN A 40 4.45 -4.80 -4.95
C ASN A 40 5.06 -5.64 -3.82
N ILE A 41 4.24 -6.07 -2.86
CA ILE A 41 4.69 -6.90 -1.74
C ILE A 41 4.91 -8.34 -2.21
N SER A 42 4.00 -8.88 -3.03
CA SER A 42 4.18 -10.19 -3.69
C SER A 42 5.49 -10.24 -4.47
N LEU A 43 5.81 -9.17 -5.22
CA LEU A 43 7.09 -9.05 -5.92
C LEU A 43 8.30 -9.04 -4.97
N LEU A 44 8.19 -8.35 -3.82
CA LEU A 44 9.26 -8.28 -2.83
C LEU A 44 9.50 -9.63 -2.14
N ILE A 45 8.43 -10.41 -1.91
CA ILE A 45 8.52 -11.78 -1.38
C ILE A 45 9.18 -12.71 -2.41
N ILE A 46 8.74 -12.65 -3.68
CA ILE A 46 9.34 -13.42 -4.78
C ILE A 46 10.84 -13.09 -4.89
N PHE A 47 11.20 -11.81 -4.82
CA PHE A 47 12.59 -11.36 -4.82
C PHE A 47 13.39 -11.96 -3.64
N GLY A 48 12.84 -11.87 -2.42
CA GLY A 48 13.50 -12.39 -1.21
C GLY A 48 13.70 -13.90 -1.25
N LEU A 49 12.65 -14.66 -1.58
CA LEU A 49 12.69 -16.13 -1.64
C LEU A 49 13.62 -16.63 -2.74
N SER A 50 13.49 -16.08 -3.94
CA SER A 50 14.35 -16.45 -5.07
C SER A 50 15.82 -16.11 -4.79
N GLY A 51 16.10 -14.95 -4.18
CA GLY A 51 17.45 -14.56 -3.78
C GLY A 51 18.04 -15.47 -2.69
N LEU A 52 17.25 -15.86 -1.69
CA LEU A 52 17.69 -16.80 -0.66
C LEU A 52 17.99 -18.18 -1.23
N LEU A 53 17.11 -18.71 -2.08
CA LEU A 53 17.29 -20.01 -2.73
C LEU A 53 18.48 -20.01 -3.68
N ALA A 54 18.59 -18.98 -4.54
CA ALA A 54 19.73 -18.83 -5.45
C ALA A 54 21.05 -18.69 -4.69
N LYS A 55 21.07 -17.88 -3.62
CA LYS A 55 22.28 -17.74 -2.77
C LYS A 55 22.64 -19.04 -2.10
N TRP A 56 21.68 -19.77 -1.57
CA TRP A 56 21.91 -21.06 -0.94
C TRP A 56 22.49 -22.06 -1.95
N ALA A 57 21.89 -22.18 -3.14
CA ALA A 57 22.37 -23.05 -4.21
C ALA A 57 23.79 -22.68 -4.66
N LEU A 58 24.05 -21.39 -4.95
CA LEU A 58 25.35 -20.89 -5.40
C LEU A 58 26.43 -20.98 -4.32
N SER A 59 26.08 -20.79 -3.05
CA SER A 59 27.03 -20.91 -1.94
C SER A 59 27.58 -22.33 -1.79
N ARG A 60 26.82 -23.33 -2.25
CA ARG A 60 27.24 -24.73 -2.24
C ARG A 60 28.25 -25.05 -3.35
N SER A 61 28.14 -24.40 -4.52
CA SER A 61 29.05 -24.66 -5.64
C SER A 61 30.32 -23.80 -5.62
N MET A 62 30.24 -22.56 -5.13
CA MET A 62 31.35 -21.59 -5.22
C MET A 62 32.25 -21.54 -3.98
N GLY A 63 32.00 -22.41 -3.00
CA GLY A 63 32.82 -22.54 -1.80
C GLY A 63 32.61 -21.43 -0.74
N PRO A 64 33.01 -21.69 0.52
CA PRO A 64 32.83 -20.75 1.62
C PRO A 64 33.75 -19.53 1.48
N GLY A 65 33.23 -18.34 1.76
CA GLY A 65 33.99 -17.08 1.83
C GLY A 65 33.99 -16.23 0.55
N SER A 66 33.43 -16.72 -0.56
CA SER A 66 33.23 -15.91 -1.76
C SER A 66 32.03 -14.98 -1.60
N SER A 67 32.18 -13.71 -1.99
CA SER A 67 31.06 -12.75 -2.09
C SER A 67 30.25 -12.91 -3.36
N MET A 68 30.77 -13.63 -4.36
CA MET A 68 30.13 -13.80 -5.67
C MET A 68 28.74 -14.46 -5.61
N PRO A 69 28.50 -15.51 -4.80
CA PRO A 69 27.17 -16.11 -4.66
C PRO A 69 26.08 -15.10 -4.28
N GLY A 70 26.42 -14.10 -3.46
CA GLY A 70 25.48 -13.06 -3.09
C GLY A 70 25.11 -12.14 -4.25
N ILE A 71 26.10 -11.73 -5.05
CA ILE A 71 25.90 -10.86 -6.21
C ILE A 71 25.11 -11.59 -7.31
N LEU A 72 25.51 -12.82 -7.64
CA LEU A 72 24.80 -13.65 -8.62
C LEU A 72 23.38 -13.98 -8.17
N ALA A 73 23.17 -14.31 -6.89
CA ALA A 73 21.83 -14.55 -6.38
C ALA A 73 20.95 -13.31 -6.45
N MET A 74 21.50 -12.11 -6.22
CA MET A 74 20.77 -10.86 -6.34
C MET A 74 20.37 -10.58 -7.80
N LEU A 75 21.28 -10.83 -8.76
CA LEU A 75 20.97 -10.72 -10.20
C LEU A 75 19.89 -11.72 -10.63
N ILE A 76 19.98 -12.96 -10.17
CA ILE A 76 18.98 -14.00 -10.46
C ILE A 76 17.62 -13.62 -9.85
N ALA A 77 17.61 -13.15 -8.61
CA ALA A 77 16.39 -12.69 -7.95
C ALA A 77 15.75 -11.52 -8.68
N PHE A 78 16.55 -10.56 -9.17
CA PHE A 78 16.08 -9.44 -9.98
C PHE A 78 15.46 -9.93 -11.29
N GLY A 79 16.12 -10.87 -11.98
CA GLY A 79 15.61 -11.48 -13.21
C GLY A 79 14.28 -12.22 -13.00
N ILE A 80 14.18 -13.02 -11.93
CA ILE A 80 12.95 -13.74 -11.57
C ILE A 80 11.83 -12.77 -11.22
N THR A 81 12.13 -11.72 -10.46
CA THR A 81 11.13 -10.73 -10.04
C THR A 81 10.64 -9.89 -11.22
N ALA A 82 11.55 -9.48 -12.11
CA ALA A 82 11.19 -8.80 -13.35
C ALA A 82 10.33 -9.70 -14.24
N ALA A 83 10.70 -10.97 -14.40
CA ALA A 83 9.89 -11.94 -15.14
C ALA A 83 8.50 -12.12 -14.51
N ALA A 84 8.41 -12.24 -13.18
CA ALA A 84 7.13 -12.35 -12.47
C ALA A 84 6.25 -11.09 -12.61
N HIS A 85 6.86 -9.90 -12.65
CA HIS A 85 6.17 -8.65 -12.92
C HIS A 85 5.63 -8.58 -14.36
N PHE A 86 6.45 -8.87 -15.37
CA PHE A 86 6.06 -8.79 -16.78
C PHE A 86 5.06 -9.86 -17.21
N THR A 87 5.17 -11.07 -16.66
CA THR A 87 4.22 -12.16 -16.92
C THR A 87 2.90 -11.98 -16.18
N GLY A 88 2.85 -11.02 -15.25
CA GLY A 88 1.73 -10.79 -14.37
C GLY A 88 1.46 -11.89 -13.35
N ILE A 89 2.36 -12.87 -13.23
CA ILE A 89 2.27 -13.95 -12.23
C ILE A 89 2.19 -13.34 -10.82
N ALA A 90 2.88 -12.23 -10.57
CA ALA A 90 2.81 -11.57 -9.26
C ALA A 90 1.41 -11.01 -8.92
N TYR A 91 0.59 -10.68 -9.92
CA TYR A 91 -0.78 -10.19 -9.73
C TYR A 91 -1.80 -11.32 -9.58
N THR A 92 -1.50 -12.51 -10.14
CA THR A 92 -2.38 -13.69 -10.06
C THR A 92 -2.03 -14.62 -8.91
N PHE A 93 -0.86 -14.45 -8.29
CA PHE A 93 -0.44 -15.23 -7.13
C PHE A 93 -1.13 -14.70 -5.85
N ASP A 94 -2.45 -14.83 -5.80
CA ASP A 94 -3.20 -14.70 -4.56
C ASP A 94 -3.04 -16.00 -3.78
N LEU A 95 -2.40 -15.91 -2.60
CA LEU A 95 -2.25 -17.06 -1.70
C LEU A 95 -3.62 -17.69 -1.39
N ASN A 96 -4.68 -16.88 -1.33
CA ASN A 96 -6.03 -17.39 -1.13
C ASN A 96 -6.47 -18.30 -2.29
N SER A 97 -6.24 -17.89 -3.55
CA SER A 97 -6.52 -18.71 -4.74
C SER A 97 -5.75 -20.03 -4.72
N LEU A 98 -4.47 -20.02 -4.37
CA LEU A 98 -3.64 -21.23 -4.35
C LEU A 98 -4.16 -22.27 -3.35
N PHE A 99 -4.54 -21.82 -2.15
CA PHE A 99 -5.12 -22.72 -1.14
C PHE A 99 -6.55 -23.14 -1.49
N TYR A 100 -7.32 -22.26 -2.15
CA TYR A 100 -8.67 -22.58 -2.64
C TYR A 100 -8.63 -23.68 -3.71
N ASP A 101 -7.67 -23.61 -4.64
CA ASP A 101 -7.43 -24.62 -5.67
C ASP A 101 -6.99 -25.98 -5.08
N LEU A 102 -6.36 -25.96 -3.90
CA LEU A 102 -6.03 -27.16 -3.11
C LEU A 102 -7.21 -27.68 -2.27
N GLY A 103 -8.40 -27.07 -2.40
CA GLY A 103 -9.60 -27.45 -1.66
C GLY A 103 -9.60 -27.01 -0.19
N VAL A 104 -8.70 -26.11 0.20
CA VAL A 104 -8.66 -25.54 1.54
C VAL A 104 -9.57 -24.33 1.58
N SER A 105 -10.71 -24.46 2.28
CA SER A 105 -11.61 -23.32 2.50
C SER A 105 -10.88 -22.21 3.27
N GLU A 106 -11.25 -20.96 3.00
CA GLU A 106 -10.72 -19.78 3.67
C GLU A 106 -10.81 -19.89 5.20
N THR A 107 -11.93 -20.43 5.71
CA THR A 107 -12.13 -20.70 7.14
C THR A 107 -11.15 -21.73 7.70
N MET A 108 -10.78 -22.76 6.94
CA MET A 108 -9.74 -23.71 7.36
C MET A 108 -8.36 -23.07 7.38
N LEU A 109 -8.09 -22.17 6.44
CA LEU A 109 -6.84 -21.42 6.32
C LEU A 109 -6.56 -20.62 7.60
N PHE A 110 -7.61 -20.01 8.19
CA PHE A 110 -7.57 -19.34 9.49
C PHE A 110 -7.12 -20.23 10.66
N TYR A 111 -7.36 -21.54 10.60
CA TYR A 111 -6.92 -22.47 11.64
C TYR A 111 -5.57 -23.12 11.32
N ILE A 112 -5.32 -23.43 10.05
CA ILE A 112 -4.12 -24.14 9.62
C ILE A 112 -2.89 -23.23 9.66
N VAL A 113 -3.02 -21.97 9.24
CA VAL A 113 -1.88 -21.03 9.20
C VAL A 113 -1.30 -20.77 10.59
N PRO A 114 -2.08 -20.43 11.64
CA PRO A 114 -1.55 -20.31 12.99
C PRO A 114 -0.89 -21.59 13.49
N LEU A 115 -1.43 -22.76 13.15
CA LEU A 115 -0.88 -24.06 13.55
C LEU A 115 0.48 -24.34 12.89
N LEU A 116 0.60 -24.07 11.60
CA LEU A 116 1.86 -24.15 10.85
C LEU A 116 2.88 -23.14 11.40
N PHE A 117 2.45 -21.92 11.71
CA PHE A 117 3.29 -20.90 12.31
C PHE A 117 3.81 -21.35 13.68
N LEU A 118 2.94 -21.92 14.53
CA LEU A 118 3.32 -22.47 15.83
C LEU A 118 4.34 -23.61 15.68
N GLY A 119 4.12 -24.52 14.72
CA GLY A 119 5.06 -25.59 14.40
C GLY A 119 6.43 -25.06 13.96
N LEU A 120 6.45 -24.04 13.10
CA LEU A 120 7.65 -23.32 12.65
C LEU A 120 8.37 -22.64 13.83
N ILE A 121 7.64 -21.99 14.73
CA ILE A 121 8.19 -21.37 15.94
C ILE A 121 8.88 -22.43 16.80
N ILE A 122 8.21 -23.54 17.10
CA ILE A 122 8.75 -24.63 17.91
C ILE A 122 10.03 -25.19 17.26
N PHE A 123 9.98 -25.44 15.95
CA PHE A 123 11.13 -25.91 15.19
C PHE A 123 12.30 -24.93 15.26
N PHE A 124 12.05 -23.63 15.07
CA PHE A 124 13.08 -22.60 15.14
C PHE A 124 13.66 -22.44 16.55
N THR A 125 12.83 -22.49 17.61
CA THR A 125 13.33 -22.47 19.00
C THR A 125 14.29 -23.60 19.31
N ARG A 126 14.13 -24.78 18.70
CA ARG A 126 15.06 -25.90 18.88
C ARG A 126 16.38 -25.74 18.15
N LYS A 127 16.37 -25.08 16.98
CA LYS A 127 17.53 -25.04 16.08
C LYS A 127 18.34 -23.74 16.15
N PHE A 128 17.72 -22.64 16.56
CA PHE A 128 18.31 -21.30 16.55
C PHE A 128 18.35 -20.69 17.95
N ASN A 129 19.26 -19.74 18.16
CA ASN A 129 19.32 -18.99 19.41
C ASN A 129 18.02 -18.18 19.61
N PHE A 130 17.58 -18.05 20.86
CA PHE A 130 16.35 -17.34 21.22
C PHE A 130 16.21 -15.96 20.54
N GLY A 131 17.28 -15.16 20.47
CA GLY A 131 17.25 -13.87 19.77
C GLY A 131 16.99 -13.97 18.26
N ALA A 132 17.55 -14.99 17.59
CA ALA A 132 17.30 -15.22 16.16
C ALA A 132 15.86 -15.69 15.93
N VAL A 133 15.34 -16.54 16.81
CA VAL A 133 13.93 -16.98 16.77
C VAL A 133 13.01 -15.79 16.97
N LEU A 134 13.27 -14.96 17.99
CA LEU A 134 12.46 -13.77 18.28
C LEU A 134 12.46 -12.79 17.10
N ALA A 135 13.58 -12.66 16.40
CA ALA A 135 13.66 -11.87 15.17
C ALA A 135 12.81 -12.48 14.04
N ILE A 136 12.93 -13.78 13.81
CA ILE A 136 12.16 -14.49 12.76
C ILE A 136 10.66 -14.44 13.05
N VAL A 137 10.25 -14.59 14.31
CA VAL A 137 8.84 -14.50 14.72
C VAL A 137 8.34 -13.06 14.64
N GLY A 138 9.14 -12.09 15.08
CA GLY A 138 8.79 -10.68 14.98
C GLY A 138 8.57 -10.22 13.54
N ILE A 139 9.47 -10.59 12.63
CA ILE A 139 9.30 -10.27 11.20
C ILE A 139 8.15 -11.05 10.59
N GLY A 140 7.91 -12.29 11.04
CA GLY A 140 6.76 -13.09 10.68
C GLY A 140 5.44 -12.41 11.05
N LEU A 141 5.31 -11.95 12.30
CA LEU A 141 4.13 -11.22 12.79
C LEU A 141 3.94 -9.87 12.10
N PHE A 142 5.03 -9.15 11.83
CA PHE A 142 5.01 -7.93 11.05
C PHE A 142 4.47 -8.20 9.63
N LEU A 143 5.00 -9.22 8.97
CA LEU A 143 4.57 -9.61 7.63
C LEU A 143 3.13 -10.08 7.61
N THR A 144 2.66 -10.87 8.59
CA THR A 144 1.26 -11.28 8.65
C THR A 144 0.33 -10.11 8.92
N GLY A 145 0.65 -9.22 9.87
CA GLY A 145 -0.17 -8.02 10.09
C GLY A 145 -0.19 -7.05 8.91
N TRP A 146 0.78 -7.18 7.98
CA TRP A 146 0.87 -6.33 6.79
C TRP A 146 0.29 -6.98 5.53
N LEU A 147 0.43 -8.29 5.37
CA LEU A 147 0.00 -9.04 4.19
C LEU A 147 -1.43 -9.56 4.30
N THR A 148 -1.93 -9.72 5.52
CA THR A 148 -3.22 -10.34 5.73
C THR A 148 -4.10 -9.49 6.65
N ASP A 149 -5.28 -9.11 6.15
CA ASP A 149 -6.40 -8.60 6.97
C ASP A 149 -7.00 -9.69 7.90
N PHE A 150 -6.27 -10.79 8.10
CA PHE A 150 -6.64 -11.91 8.96
C PHE A 150 -6.78 -11.51 10.43
N PHE A 151 -6.13 -10.43 10.87
CA PHE A 151 -6.22 -9.96 12.25
C PHE A 151 -7.09 -8.72 12.34
N TYR A 152 -8.14 -8.80 13.16
CA TYR A 152 -9.05 -7.68 13.43
C TYR A 152 -8.32 -6.41 13.89
N GLU A 153 -7.21 -6.57 14.61
CA GLU A 153 -6.30 -5.48 14.97
C GLU A 153 -4.92 -5.64 14.32
N TYR A 154 -4.88 -5.67 12.99
CA TYR A 154 -3.64 -5.81 12.20
C TYR A 154 -2.56 -4.78 12.59
N THR A 155 -2.96 -3.56 12.96
CA THR A 155 -2.02 -2.50 13.40
C THR A 155 -1.32 -2.88 14.71
N THR A 156 -2.05 -3.42 15.69
CA THR A 156 -1.50 -3.84 16.98
C THR A 156 -0.52 -5.00 16.79
N VAL A 157 -0.89 -5.99 15.96
CA VAL A 157 -0.03 -7.13 15.61
C VAL A 157 1.25 -6.69 14.90
N MET A 158 1.14 -5.74 13.97
CA MET A 158 2.28 -5.17 13.24
C MET A 158 3.27 -4.48 14.17
N VAL A 159 2.78 -3.64 15.10
CA VAL A 159 3.62 -2.93 16.08
C VAL A 159 4.34 -3.91 17.00
N ILE A 160 3.65 -4.93 17.50
CA ILE A 160 4.26 -5.99 18.33
C ILE A 160 5.33 -6.75 17.53
N GLY A 161 5.07 -7.07 16.26
CA GLY A 161 6.01 -7.71 15.37
C GLY A 161 7.32 -6.91 15.20
N ILE A 162 7.22 -5.60 14.97
CA ILE A 162 8.39 -4.71 14.85
C ILE A 162 9.20 -4.67 16.15
N ILE A 163 8.53 -4.53 17.30
CA ILE A 163 9.20 -4.50 18.60
C ILE A 163 9.93 -5.83 18.86
N MET A 164 9.28 -6.96 18.61
CA MET A 164 9.89 -8.29 18.73
C MET A 164 11.07 -8.47 17.77
N PHE A 165 10.95 -7.99 16.53
CA PHE A 165 12.01 -8.05 15.54
C PHE A 165 13.25 -7.29 16.00
N LEU A 166 13.09 -6.01 16.38
CA LEU A 166 14.19 -5.16 16.83
C LEU A 166 14.85 -5.72 18.10
N PHE A 167 14.05 -6.17 19.06
CA PHE A 167 14.56 -6.75 20.31
C PHE A 167 15.27 -8.09 20.06
N GLY A 168 14.73 -8.94 19.17
CA GLY A 168 15.35 -10.18 18.74
C GLY A 168 16.70 -9.95 18.06
N LEU A 169 16.77 -8.97 17.15
CA LEU A 169 17.98 -8.60 16.45
C LEU A 169 19.06 -8.07 17.41
N TRP A 170 18.65 -7.29 18.41
CA TRP A 170 19.53 -6.83 19.49
C TRP A 170 20.09 -7.99 20.32
N LEU A 171 19.25 -8.93 20.76
CA LEU A 171 19.67 -10.12 21.49
C LEU A 171 20.59 -11.01 20.67
N TRP A 172 20.28 -11.22 19.39
CA TRP A 172 21.10 -12.02 18.49
C TRP A 172 22.50 -11.40 18.33
N ARG A 173 22.58 -10.09 18.12
CA ARG A 173 23.86 -9.37 18.00
C ARG A 173 24.66 -9.40 19.29
N ARG A 174 24.01 -9.36 20.46
CA ARG A 174 24.67 -9.45 21.77
C ARG A 174 25.25 -10.83 22.04
N HIS A 175 24.59 -11.91 21.60
CA HIS A 175 25.07 -13.27 21.81
C HIS A 175 26.23 -13.66 20.90
N SER A 176 26.28 -13.15 19.66
CA SER A 176 27.39 -13.46 18.73
C SER A 176 28.74 -12.93 19.23
N LYS A 177 28.77 -11.76 19.88
CA LYS A 177 30.01 -11.16 20.41
C LYS A 177 30.65 -11.95 21.55
N LYS A 178 29.88 -12.78 22.27
CA LYS A 178 30.41 -13.54 23.42
C LYS A 178 31.19 -14.79 23.00
N LYS A 179 30.94 -15.33 21.80
CA LYS A 179 31.65 -16.54 21.33
C LYS A 179 33.04 -16.22 20.78
N ASP A 180 33.21 -15.05 20.17
CA ASP A 180 34.52 -14.65 19.61
C ASP A 180 35.51 -14.18 20.69
N MET A 181 35.03 -13.52 21.76
CA MET A 181 35.89 -13.12 22.89
C MET A 181 36.33 -14.28 23.79
N ALA A 182 35.58 -15.38 23.81
CA ALA A 182 35.97 -16.58 24.55
C ALA A 182 37.06 -17.40 23.82
N LEU A 183 37.21 -17.24 22.51
CA LEU A 183 38.20 -17.97 21.70
C LEU A 183 39.43 -17.14 21.35
N SER A 184 39.34 -15.80 21.25
CA SER A 184 40.49 -14.95 20.91
C SER A 184 41.32 -14.48 22.13
N GLY A 185 40.90 -14.79 23.35
CA GLY A 185 41.60 -14.43 24.59
C GLY A 185 42.44 -15.55 25.21
N TYR A 186 42.48 -16.74 24.60
CA TYR A 186 43.10 -17.94 25.19
C TYR A 186 44.20 -18.57 24.32
N SER A 187 44.79 -17.81 23.39
CA SER A 187 45.85 -18.32 22.49
C SER A 187 47.28 -17.94 22.89
N ASP A 188 47.51 -16.97 23.78
CA ASP A 188 48.88 -16.47 24.08
C ASP A 188 49.18 -16.28 25.57
N TYR A 189 48.65 -17.16 26.42
CA TYR A 189 49.29 -17.38 27.72
C TYR A 189 50.20 -18.59 27.62
N PRO A 190 51.53 -18.43 27.72
CA PRO A 190 52.41 -19.58 27.84
C PRO A 190 51.95 -20.35 29.08
N TYR A 191 51.82 -21.65 28.89
CA TYR A 191 51.39 -22.68 29.82
C TYR A 191 52.16 -22.62 31.16
N SER A 192 51.88 -21.62 32.00
CA SER A 192 52.27 -21.65 33.40
C SER A 192 51.28 -22.59 34.07
N LYS A 193 51.74 -23.82 34.25
CA LYS A 193 51.09 -24.86 35.06
C LYS A 193 50.75 -24.26 36.43
N LYS A 194 49.52 -23.75 36.59
CA LYS A 194 48.94 -23.59 37.91
C LYS A 194 48.43 -24.97 38.34
N PRO A 195 48.90 -25.50 39.48
CA PRO A 195 48.57 -26.84 39.92
C PRO A 195 47.08 -26.89 40.27
N GLY A 196 46.38 -27.80 39.62
CA GLY A 196 44.99 -28.11 39.94
C GLY A 196 44.87 -28.51 41.41
N PHE A 197 43.95 -27.86 42.10
CA PHE A 197 43.59 -28.02 43.51
C PHE A 197 42.92 -29.38 43.83
N PHE A 198 43.08 -30.37 42.95
CA PHE A 198 42.51 -31.71 43.07
C PHE A 198 43.50 -32.77 42.58
N ARG A 199 44.50 -33.06 43.40
CA ARG A 199 45.18 -34.37 43.38
C ARG A 199 45.66 -34.73 44.79
N LYS A 200 44.70 -35.06 45.66
CA LYS A 200 44.99 -35.90 46.83
C LYS A 200 45.27 -37.31 46.29
N GLY A 201 46.54 -37.68 46.23
CA GLY A 201 46.94 -39.05 45.93
C GLY A 201 48.28 -39.12 45.20
N ALA A 202 49.26 -39.69 45.91
CA ALA A 202 50.59 -40.10 45.46
C ALA A 202 51.64 -38.98 45.30
N GLY A 203 52.66 -39.03 46.16
CA GLY A 203 53.88 -38.24 45.97
C GLY A 203 54.75 -38.04 47.22
N TRP A 204 54.95 -39.08 48.04
CA TRP A 204 55.96 -39.10 49.09
C TRP A 204 57.33 -39.36 48.46
N ALA A 205 57.99 -38.31 47.94
CA ALA A 205 59.42 -38.35 47.57
C ALA A 205 59.96 -36.96 47.25
N GLY A 206 60.95 -36.49 48.02
CA GLY A 206 61.93 -35.52 47.52
C GLY A 206 61.90 -34.11 48.10
N SER A 207 62.11 -33.94 49.40
CA SER A 207 62.60 -32.68 49.99
C SER A 207 63.95 -32.90 50.68
N LYS A 208 65.02 -32.96 49.88
CA LYS A 208 66.40 -32.73 50.32
C LYS A 208 67.10 -31.95 49.22
N ALA A 209 67.29 -30.65 49.42
CA ALA A 209 68.44 -29.89 48.91
C ALA A 209 68.26 -28.39 49.15
N TRP A 210 68.35 -27.91 50.39
CA TRP A 210 68.74 -26.51 50.67
C TRP A 210 69.55 -26.49 51.97
N GLY A 211 70.78 -26.98 51.86
CA GLY A 211 71.82 -26.83 52.87
C GLY A 211 73.10 -26.43 52.15
N GLY A 212 73.55 -25.18 52.33
CA GLY A 212 74.81 -24.73 51.73
C GLY A 212 74.96 -23.22 51.55
N ALA A 213 74.84 -22.43 52.61
CA ALA A 213 75.45 -21.10 52.65
C ALA A 213 76.49 -21.09 53.78
N LYS A 214 77.75 -21.25 53.38
CA LYS A 214 78.93 -21.34 54.25
C LYS A 214 79.20 -20.00 54.92
N ALA A 215 79.25 -20.02 56.25
CA ALA A 215 79.78 -18.96 57.08
C ALA A 215 81.30 -18.82 56.85
N THR A 216 81.72 -17.69 56.30
CA THR A 216 83.13 -17.27 56.24
C THR A 216 83.47 -16.50 57.52
N GLY A 217 84.02 -17.22 58.49
CA GLY A 217 84.68 -16.62 59.64
C GLY A 217 85.93 -15.86 59.21
N ARG A 218 85.99 -14.56 59.50
CA ARG A 218 87.24 -13.80 59.59
C ARG A 218 87.41 -13.34 61.03
N GLY A 219 88.50 -13.82 61.63
CA GLY A 219 88.85 -13.59 63.02
C GLY A 219 89.06 -12.12 63.34
N ILE A 220 88.40 -11.68 64.41
CA ILE A 220 88.71 -10.44 65.10
C ILE A 220 89.65 -10.80 66.25
N LYS A 221 90.90 -10.33 66.13
CA LYS A 221 91.95 -10.48 67.14
C LYS A 221 91.54 -9.79 68.44
N LYS A 222 91.68 -10.53 69.54
CA LYS A 222 91.62 -10.03 70.92
C LYS A 222 92.76 -9.02 71.15
N GLY A 223 92.40 -7.78 71.42
CA GLY A 223 93.28 -6.77 72.03
C GLY A 223 92.56 -6.19 73.24
N VAL A 224 92.67 -6.87 74.39
CA VAL A 224 92.13 -6.41 75.67
C VAL A 224 93.17 -5.47 76.27
N GLY A 225 93.12 -4.21 75.88
CA GLY A 225 93.80 -3.13 76.60
C GLY A 225 92.97 -2.75 77.81
N TRP A 226 93.48 -3.04 79.00
CA TRP A 226 92.95 -2.51 80.26
C TRP A 226 93.12 -0.98 80.25
N THR A 227 92.11 -0.30 79.71
CA THR A 227 91.96 1.14 79.82
C THR A 227 91.05 1.42 81.00
N THR A 228 91.58 2.23 81.92
CA THR A 228 90.98 2.72 83.15
C THR A 228 89.52 3.08 82.96
N GLY A 229 88.64 2.51 83.81
CA GLY A 229 87.19 2.68 83.76
C GLY A 229 86.66 4.10 83.99
N LYS A 230 87.43 5.17 83.75
CA LYS A 230 86.98 6.56 83.62
C LYS A 230 86.79 6.97 82.15
N ASP A 231 87.59 6.43 81.23
CA ASP A 231 87.56 6.85 79.82
C ASP A 231 86.39 6.20 79.06
N ILE A 232 86.00 4.98 79.44
CA ILE A 232 84.82 4.28 78.88
C ILE A 232 83.51 5.04 79.19
N TRP A 233 83.40 5.69 80.35
CA TRP A 233 82.20 6.47 80.68
C TRP A 233 82.14 7.80 79.93
N LYS A 234 83.29 8.44 79.66
CA LYS A 234 83.32 9.62 78.79
C LYS A 234 82.95 9.27 77.36
N GLN A 235 83.49 8.18 76.82
CA GLN A 235 83.17 7.71 75.47
C GLN A 235 81.68 7.32 75.33
N LYS A 236 81.11 6.60 76.31
CA LYS A 236 79.67 6.31 76.33
C LYS A 236 78.79 7.55 76.49
N ALA A 237 79.25 8.58 77.20
CA ALA A 237 78.52 9.84 77.33
C ALA A 237 78.52 10.64 76.03
N GLU A 238 79.64 10.66 75.30
CA GLU A 238 79.74 11.26 73.97
C GLU A 238 78.91 10.50 72.94
N GLU A 239 78.94 9.16 72.95
CA GLU A 239 78.07 8.32 72.10
C GLU A 239 76.58 8.56 72.37
N ARG A 240 76.18 8.74 73.64
CA ARG A 240 74.78 9.08 73.98
C ARG A 240 74.37 10.45 73.44
N LYS A 241 75.25 11.47 73.57
CA LYS A 241 75.00 12.79 73.00
C LYS A 241 74.89 12.76 71.48
N ALA A 242 75.80 12.04 70.80
CA ALA A 242 75.76 11.88 69.35
C ALA A 242 74.49 11.15 68.90
N TYR A 243 74.07 10.12 69.63
CA TYR A 243 72.83 9.39 69.37
C TYR A 243 71.58 10.28 69.58
N GLU A 244 71.55 11.08 70.65
CA GLU A 244 70.45 12.02 70.90
C GLU A 244 70.36 13.11 69.82
N GLU A 245 71.50 13.67 69.39
CA GLU A 245 71.55 14.63 68.28
C GLU A 245 71.08 14.00 66.95
N GLU A 246 71.48 12.76 66.66
CA GLU A 246 71.03 12.06 65.46
C GLU A 246 69.52 11.79 65.48
N LEU A 247 68.99 11.38 66.64
CA LEU A 247 67.57 11.14 66.85
C LEU A 247 66.75 12.43 66.73
N GLU A 248 67.29 13.56 67.19
CA GLU A 248 66.70 14.88 67.00
C GLU A 248 66.72 15.32 65.53
N ARG A 249 67.83 15.09 64.81
CA ARG A 249 67.89 15.32 63.36
C ARG A 249 66.84 14.49 62.63
N GLN A 250 66.70 13.20 62.95
CA GLN A 250 65.68 12.34 62.34
C GLN A 250 64.26 12.83 62.63
N ARG A 251 63.96 13.26 63.86
CA ARG A 251 62.67 13.88 64.21
C ARG A 251 62.42 15.16 63.43
N ASN A 252 63.44 16.01 63.26
CA ASN A 252 63.32 17.24 62.49
C ASN A 252 63.14 16.97 60.98
N TYR A 253 63.82 15.96 60.43
CA TYR A 253 63.60 15.51 59.04
C TYR A 253 62.19 14.94 58.84
N ALA A 254 61.67 14.15 59.79
CA ALA A 254 60.31 13.63 59.74
C ALA A 254 59.26 14.75 59.79
N LYS A 255 59.42 15.72 60.71
CA LYS A 255 58.54 16.91 60.76
C LYS A 255 58.58 17.71 59.47
N MET A 256 59.78 17.91 58.89
CA MET A 256 59.93 18.65 57.64
C MET A 256 59.34 17.91 56.45
N SER A 257 59.44 16.57 56.39
CA SER A 257 58.87 15.78 55.32
C SER A 257 57.34 15.73 55.39
N GLU A 258 56.76 15.65 56.59
CA GLU A 258 55.32 15.77 56.81
C GLU A 258 54.80 17.16 56.42
N ALA A 259 55.49 18.22 56.83
CA ALA A 259 55.13 19.58 56.44
C ALA A 259 55.13 19.78 54.92
N ARG A 260 56.14 19.22 54.22
CA ARG A 260 56.18 19.24 52.74
C ARG A 260 55.05 18.42 52.11
N ARG A 261 54.68 17.28 52.71
CA ARG A 261 53.57 16.46 52.24
C ARG A 261 52.24 17.22 52.36
N LEU A 262 51.97 17.83 53.52
CA LEU A 262 50.76 18.64 53.74
C LEU A 262 50.69 19.85 52.81
N ALA A 263 51.82 20.53 52.56
CA ALA A 263 51.88 21.64 51.61
C ALA A 263 51.55 21.21 50.18
N ARG A 264 52.07 20.05 49.72
CA ARG A 264 51.73 19.48 48.40
C ARG A 264 50.26 19.08 48.31
N GLU A 265 49.72 18.48 49.36
CA GLU A 265 48.32 18.07 49.40
C GLU A 265 47.39 19.29 49.34
N LYS A 266 47.71 20.36 50.07
CA LYS A 266 46.96 21.62 50.00
C LYS A 266 47.02 22.25 48.61
N ALA A 267 48.20 22.31 48.00
CA ALA A 267 48.36 22.82 46.63
C ALA A 267 47.56 22.00 45.60
N TYR A 268 47.53 20.67 45.76
CA TYR A 268 46.75 19.78 44.89
C TYR A 268 45.24 19.99 45.04
N ARG A 269 44.74 20.15 46.27
CA ARG A 269 43.32 20.48 46.52
C ARG A 269 42.93 21.83 45.92
N GLU A 270 43.76 22.86 46.10
CA GLU A 270 43.52 24.18 45.51
C GLU A 270 43.51 24.12 43.97
N GLN A 271 44.37 23.30 43.36
CA GLN A 271 44.38 23.09 41.91
C GLN A 271 43.12 22.36 41.43
N GLN A 272 42.67 21.32 42.14
CA GLN A 272 41.43 20.63 41.83
C GLN A 272 40.21 21.56 41.94
N GLU A 273 40.13 22.36 43.00
CA GLU A 273 39.04 23.33 43.17
C GLU A 273 39.00 24.36 42.03
N LYS A 274 40.16 24.81 41.54
CA LYS A 274 40.23 25.71 40.37
C LYS A 274 39.72 25.03 39.11
N GLN A 275 40.15 23.79 38.85
CA GLN A 275 39.69 23.02 37.69
C GLN A 275 38.19 22.74 37.74
N ASP A 276 37.65 22.40 38.91
CA ASP A 276 36.22 22.15 39.08
C ASP A 276 35.38 23.43 38.89
N LYS A 277 35.88 24.58 39.36
CA LYS A 277 35.24 25.88 39.12
C LYS A 277 35.23 26.23 37.63
N GLU A 278 36.32 25.97 36.91
CA GLU A 278 36.39 26.20 35.46
C GLU A 278 35.46 25.25 34.68
N ARG A 279 35.44 23.96 35.03
CA ARG A 279 34.53 22.99 34.43
C ARG A 279 33.06 23.36 34.63
N LYS A 280 32.65 23.70 35.87
CA LYS A 280 31.28 24.16 36.15
C LYS A 280 30.92 25.43 35.37
N LYS A 281 31.88 26.35 35.18
CA LYS A 281 31.67 27.57 34.39
C LYS A 281 31.52 27.25 32.89
N GLN A 282 32.24 26.27 32.37
CA GLN A 282 32.08 25.79 30.98
C GLN A 282 30.74 25.08 30.78
N GLU A 283 30.38 24.15 31.67
CA GLU A 283 29.09 23.44 31.65
C GLU A 283 27.91 24.44 31.68
N PHE A 284 27.98 25.47 32.52
CA PHE A 284 26.95 26.52 32.58
C PHE A 284 26.84 27.31 31.26
N ARG A 285 27.98 27.65 30.63
CA ARG A 285 27.98 28.34 29.32
C ARG A 285 27.40 27.47 28.21
N GLU A 286 27.68 26.16 28.22
CA GLU A 286 27.13 25.21 27.26
C GLU A 286 25.62 25.01 27.44
N GLN A 287 25.15 24.95 28.70
CA GLN A 287 23.72 24.90 29.00
C GLN A 287 23.00 26.16 28.50
N GLN A 288 23.57 27.36 28.72
CA GLN A 288 22.99 28.59 28.19
C GLN A 288 22.94 28.63 26.66
N LYS A 289 24.00 28.17 25.98
CA LYS A 289 24.00 28.08 24.51
C LYS A 289 22.94 27.11 23.99
N THR A 290 22.79 25.96 24.64
CA THR A 290 21.77 24.97 24.29
C THR A 290 20.36 25.52 24.48
N GLN A 291 20.09 26.23 25.58
CA GLN A 291 18.81 26.88 25.82
C GLN A 291 18.51 27.97 24.78
N GLN A 292 19.49 28.82 24.44
CA GLN A 292 19.33 29.84 23.40
C GLN A 292 19.11 29.23 22.00
N GLY A 293 19.80 28.13 21.70
CA GLY A 293 19.60 27.37 20.46
C GLY A 293 18.17 26.82 20.36
N ALA A 294 17.67 26.21 21.44
CA ALA A 294 16.31 25.70 21.50
C ALA A 294 15.27 26.80 21.27
N VAL A 295 15.41 27.97 21.91
CA VAL A 295 14.50 29.11 21.71
C VAL A 295 14.47 29.57 20.25
N LYS A 296 15.63 29.69 19.60
CA LYS A 296 15.70 30.05 18.16
C LYS A 296 15.00 29.04 17.26
N THR A 297 15.16 27.75 17.55
CA THR A 297 14.47 26.68 16.79
C THR A 297 12.95 26.75 16.99
N TYR A 298 12.48 27.03 18.22
CA TYR A 298 11.06 27.23 18.48
C TYR A 298 10.49 28.46 17.74
N GLU A 299 11.21 29.58 17.73
CA GLU A 299 10.82 30.78 16.98
C GLU A 299 10.74 30.52 15.47
N GLN A 300 11.74 29.83 14.90
CA GLN A 300 11.72 29.46 13.47
C GLN A 300 10.53 28.57 13.12
N ASN A 301 10.29 27.52 13.92
CA ASN A 301 9.16 26.62 13.72
C ASN A 301 7.80 27.34 13.85
N TRP A 302 7.71 28.32 14.75
CA TRP A 302 6.50 29.12 14.93
C TRP A 302 6.24 30.03 13.72
N VAL A 303 7.26 30.70 13.20
CA VAL A 303 7.17 31.53 11.98
C VAL A 303 6.77 30.69 10.76
N GLU A 304 7.42 29.53 10.57
CA GLU A 304 7.04 28.61 9.48
C GLU A 304 5.59 28.10 9.60
N SER A 305 5.14 27.83 10.83
CA SER A 305 3.77 27.40 11.09
C SER A 305 2.75 28.50 10.81
N ALA A 306 3.08 29.75 11.17
CA ALA A 306 2.25 30.92 10.86
C ALA A 306 2.14 31.17 9.35
N ASP A 307 3.23 31.04 8.61
CA ASP A 307 3.23 31.18 7.14
C ASP A 307 2.44 30.05 6.45
N LYS A 308 2.57 28.81 6.93
CA LYS A 308 1.74 27.69 6.45
C LYS A 308 0.26 27.96 6.71
N ALA A 309 -0.10 28.46 7.89
CA ALA A 309 -1.48 28.81 8.22
C ALA A 309 -2.04 29.91 7.31
N ARG A 310 -1.24 30.94 6.98
CA ARG A 310 -1.63 32.00 6.02
C ARG A 310 -1.88 31.44 4.63
N LYS A 311 -0.98 30.60 4.11
CA LYS A 311 -1.15 29.95 2.80
C LYS A 311 -2.41 29.08 2.74
N ILE A 312 -2.72 28.34 3.81
CA ILE A 312 -3.94 27.54 3.90
C ILE A 312 -5.19 28.44 3.88
N GLN A 313 -5.17 29.58 4.58
CA GLN A 313 -6.30 30.52 4.54
C GLN A 313 -6.49 31.15 3.15
N GLU A 314 -5.40 31.50 2.46
CA GLU A 314 -5.46 32.01 1.08
C GLU A 314 -6.00 30.96 0.10
N GLN A 315 -5.55 29.71 0.20
CA GLN A 315 -6.09 28.60 -0.60
C GLN A 315 -7.58 28.39 -0.37
N ARG A 316 -8.04 28.44 0.89
CA ARG A 316 -9.48 28.33 1.21
C ARG A 316 -10.30 29.49 0.62
N LYS A 317 -9.75 30.71 0.61
CA LYS A 317 -10.42 31.86 -0.03
C LYS A 317 -10.53 31.68 -1.54
N LEU A 318 -9.45 31.24 -2.19
CA LEU A 318 -9.43 30.95 -3.63
C LEU A 318 -10.39 29.81 -3.99
N GLU A 319 -10.42 28.74 -3.18
CA GLU A 319 -11.34 27.62 -3.40
C GLU A 319 -12.80 28.05 -3.25
N LYS A 320 -13.10 28.89 -2.26
CA LYS A 320 -14.45 29.46 -2.10
C LYS A 320 -14.86 30.30 -3.32
N GLN A 321 -13.96 31.14 -3.83
CA GLN A 321 -14.23 31.92 -5.04
C GLN A 321 -14.44 31.03 -6.27
N ARG A 322 -13.67 29.94 -6.42
CA ARG A 322 -13.87 28.96 -7.50
C ARG A 322 -15.23 28.27 -7.39
N ARG A 323 -15.62 27.84 -6.19
CA ARG A 323 -16.94 27.21 -5.97
C ARG A 323 -18.08 28.19 -6.28
N GLU A 324 -17.98 29.44 -5.85
CA GLU A 324 -18.98 30.48 -6.17
C GLU A 324 -19.07 30.74 -7.68
N GLN A 325 -17.94 30.68 -8.41
CA GLN A 325 -17.93 30.81 -9.86
C GLN A 325 -18.54 29.59 -10.55
N GLU A 326 -18.19 28.37 -10.11
CA GLU A 326 -18.76 27.12 -10.61
C GLU A 326 -20.27 27.05 -10.36
N GLU A 327 -20.77 27.54 -9.22
CA GLU A 327 -22.21 27.63 -8.95
C GLU A 327 -22.92 28.59 -9.90
N LYS A 328 -22.31 29.75 -10.23
CA LYS A 328 -22.86 30.69 -11.22
C LYS A 328 -22.90 30.08 -12.62
N ASP A 329 -21.83 29.40 -13.02
CA ASP A 329 -21.75 28.75 -14.33
C ASP A 329 -22.76 27.60 -14.44
N ASN A 330 -22.89 26.79 -13.38
CA ASN A 330 -23.90 25.74 -13.30
C ASN A 330 -25.33 26.29 -13.30
N ALA A 331 -25.59 27.41 -12.63
CA ALA A 331 -26.88 28.08 -12.67
C ALA A 331 -27.23 28.57 -14.08
N LYS A 332 -26.25 29.10 -14.81
CA LYS A 332 -26.41 29.51 -16.22
C LYS A 332 -26.71 28.32 -17.13
N ILE A 333 -25.97 27.22 -16.99
CA ILE A 333 -26.22 25.98 -17.75
C ILE A 333 -27.63 25.45 -17.48
N ARG A 334 -28.09 25.44 -16.23
CA ARG A 334 -29.45 25.02 -15.87
C ARG A 334 -30.52 25.93 -16.50
N ALA A 335 -30.29 27.24 -16.50
CA ALA A 335 -31.20 28.19 -17.16
C ALA A 335 -31.30 27.93 -18.67
N ASP A 336 -30.17 27.69 -19.34
CA ASP A 336 -30.12 27.37 -20.78
C ASP A 336 -30.82 26.04 -21.10
N ILE A 337 -30.64 25.00 -20.27
CA ILE A 337 -31.33 23.72 -20.42
C ILE A 337 -32.85 23.90 -20.27
N ASN A 338 -33.29 24.63 -19.24
CA ASN A 338 -34.71 24.89 -19.02
C ASN A 338 -35.33 25.72 -20.17
N ALA A 339 -34.58 26.68 -20.73
CA ALA A 339 -35.02 27.45 -21.89
C ALA A 339 -35.20 26.56 -23.12
N LYS A 340 -34.24 25.66 -23.40
CA LYS A 340 -34.34 24.69 -24.51
C LYS A 340 -35.50 23.72 -24.33
N GLN A 341 -35.72 23.19 -23.12
CA GLN A 341 -36.86 22.31 -22.84
C GLN A 341 -38.20 23.02 -23.08
N LYS A 342 -38.31 24.28 -22.66
CA LYS A 342 -39.50 25.09 -22.93
C LYS A 342 -39.73 25.31 -24.42
N GLU A 343 -38.66 25.55 -25.19
CA GLU A 343 -38.74 25.69 -26.65
C GLU A 343 -39.18 24.38 -27.32
N GLU A 344 -38.65 23.22 -26.88
CA GLU A 344 -39.07 21.90 -27.35
C GLU A 344 -40.54 21.59 -27.01
N ASP A 345 -40.99 21.92 -25.81
CA ASP A 345 -42.39 21.74 -25.40
C ASP A 345 -43.34 22.60 -26.22
N ASP A 346 -42.97 23.85 -26.49
CA ASP A 346 -43.74 24.75 -27.34
C ASP A 346 -43.74 24.29 -28.80
N ALA A 347 -42.63 23.74 -29.31
CA ALA A 347 -42.56 23.11 -30.62
C ALA A 347 -43.48 21.89 -30.72
N ARG A 348 -43.48 21.00 -29.71
CA ARG A 348 -44.39 19.84 -29.64
C ARG A 348 -45.85 20.26 -29.59
N LYS A 349 -46.19 21.34 -28.87
CA LYS A 349 -47.56 21.90 -28.87
C LYS A 349 -47.96 22.42 -30.25
N ARG A 350 -47.05 23.10 -30.97
CA ARG A 350 -47.30 23.56 -32.35
C ARG A 350 -47.52 22.38 -33.30
N GLU A 351 -46.70 21.33 -33.19
CA GLU A 351 -46.84 20.12 -33.99
C GLU A 351 -48.18 19.42 -33.74
N LYS A 352 -48.59 19.26 -32.46
CA LYS A 352 -49.91 18.71 -32.11
C LYS A 352 -51.05 19.53 -32.71
N ARG A 353 -50.98 20.87 -32.65
CA ARG A 353 -51.99 21.75 -33.27
C ARG A 353 -52.02 21.59 -34.79
N GLN A 354 -50.86 21.48 -35.45
CA GLN A 354 -50.81 21.22 -36.89
C GLN A 354 -51.38 19.86 -37.25
N ALA A 355 -51.13 18.83 -36.45
CA ALA A 355 -51.70 17.50 -36.64
C ALA A 355 -53.24 17.52 -36.49
N GLU A 356 -53.77 18.23 -35.51
CA GLU A 356 -55.23 18.43 -35.35
C GLU A 356 -55.84 19.17 -36.54
N ILE A 357 -55.20 20.22 -37.04
CA ILE A 357 -55.65 20.95 -38.24
C ILE A 357 -55.67 20.02 -39.45
N ARG A 358 -54.59 19.25 -39.67
CA ARG A 358 -54.52 18.26 -40.76
C ARG A 358 -55.63 17.22 -40.64
N LYS A 359 -55.89 16.71 -39.43
CA LYS A 359 -56.98 15.76 -39.19
C LYS A 359 -58.35 16.36 -39.54
N LYS A 360 -58.62 17.60 -39.14
CA LYS A 360 -59.86 18.32 -39.51
C LYS A 360 -60.01 18.48 -41.01
N ILE A 361 -58.94 18.88 -41.71
CA ILE A 361 -58.95 19.00 -43.19
C ILE A 361 -59.29 17.65 -43.84
N VAL A 362 -58.70 16.55 -43.37
CA VAL A 362 -59.00 15.21 -43.89
C VAL A 362 -60.45 14.81 -43.61
N GLU A 363 -60.97 15.08 -42.41
CA GLU A 363 -62.36 14.80 -42.05
C GLU A 363 -63.36 15.60 -42.90
N ASP A 364 -63.08 16.88 -43.14
CA ASP A 364 -63.94 17.75 -43.95
C ASP A 364 -63.89 17.37 -45.43
N ASN A 365 -62.71 17.05 -45.98
CA ASN A 365 -62.58 16.48 -47.31
C ASN A 365 -63.33 15.16 -47.45
N ALA A 366 -63.30 14.29 -46.43
CA ALA A 366 -64.04 13.03 -46.45
C ALA A 366 -65.57 13.25 -46.45
N LYS A 367 -66.07 14.26 -45.71
CA LYS A 367 -67.49 14.66 -45.75
C LYS A 367 -67.86 15.21 -47.12
N GLU A 368 -66.99 16.00 -47.74
CA GLU A 368 -67.21 16.59 -49.06
C GLU A 368 -67.25 15.51 -50.15
N VAL A 369 -66.31 14.55 -50.13
CA VAL A 369 -66.34 13.39 -51.02
C VAL A 369 -67.63 12.58 -50.85
N LYS A 370 -68.11 12.37 -49.61
CA LYS A 370 -69.41 11.72 -49.37
C LYS A 370 -70.58 12.51 -49.97
N ARG A 371 -70.59 13.84 -49.84
CA ARG A 371 -71.62 14.70 -50.47
C ARG A 371 -71.58 14.60 -51.98
N VAL A 372 -70.40 14.70 -52.60
CA VAL A 372 -70.23 14.59 -54.06
C VAL A 372 -70.69 13.22 -54.55
N LYS A 373 -70.31 12.13 -53.87
CA LYS A 373 -70.77 10.77 -54.20
C LYS A 373 -72.30 10.64 -54.10
N LYS A 374 -72.92 11.24 -53.08
CA LYS A 374 -74.38 11.24 -52.93
C LYS A 374 -75.07 11.98 -54.08
N ILE A 375 -74.59 13.17 -54.43
CA ILE A 375 -75.12 13.97 -55.55
C ILE A 375 -74.94 13.21 -56.88
N ALA A 376 -73.77 12.59 -57.09
CA ALA A 376 -73.51 11.77 -58.28
C ALA A 376 -74.46 10.57 -58.37
N ALA A 377 -74.68 9.85 -57.25
CA ALA A 377 -75.62 8.74 -57.19
C ALA A 377 -77.07 9.18 -57.46
N GLU A 378 -77.50 10.33 -56.95
CA GLU A 378 -78.81 10.91 -57.23
C GLU A 378 -78.97 11.29 -58.71
N ARG A 379 -77.93 11.84 -59.34
CA ARG A 379 -77.92 12.13 -60.79
C ARG A 379 -78.03 10.85 -61.63
N ILE A 380 -77.26 9.81 -61.28
CA ILE A 380 -77.31 8.51 -61.96
C ILE A 380 -78.72 7.92 -61.86
N ARG A 381 -79.31 7.88 -60.66
CA ARG A 381 -80.70 7.40 -60.47
C ARG A 381 -81.71 8.19 -61.28
N LYS A 382 -81.55 9.52 -61.37
CA LYS A 382 -82.42 10.37 -62.18
C LYS A 382 -82.31 10.03 -63.67
N GLN A 383 -81.09 9.91 -64.20
CA GLN A 383 -80.85 9.51 -65.59
C GLN A 383 -81.39 8.10 -65.89
N GLU A 384 -81.28 7.18 -64.94
CA GLU A 384 -81.78 5.81 -65.08
C GLU A 384 -83.32 5.77 -65.08
N MET A 385 -83.99 6.58 -64.25
CA MET A 385 -85.44 6.75 -64.32
C MET A 385 -85.89 7.42 -65.62
N GLU A 386 -85.14 8.39 -66.13
CA GLU A 386 -85.42 9.03 -67.44
C GLU A 386 -85.28 8.01 -68.58
N ARG A 387 -84.23 7.18 -68.59
CA ARG A 387 -84.07 6.08 -69.56
C ARG A 387 -85.20 5.06 -69.47
N GLN A 388 -85.57 4.62 -68.27
CA GLN A 388 -86.70 3.70 -68.10
C GLN A 388 -88.03 4.31 -68.56
N ALA A 389 -88.22 5.62 -68.38
CA ALA A 389 -89.39 6.33 -68.87
C ALA A 389 -89.39 6.43 -70.41
N GLU A 390 -88.24 6.66 -71.04
CA GLU A 390 -88.07 6.63 -72.49
C GLU A 390 -88.30 5.24 -73.08
N GLU A 391 -87.73 4.19 -72.47
CA GLU A 391 -87.94 2.79 -72.87
C GLU A 391 -89.42 2.39 -72.75
N LYS A 392 -90.12 2.84 -71.70
CA LYS A 392 -91.57 2.63 -71.59
C LYS A 392 -92.34 3.38 -72.69
N ARG A 393 -91.93 4.60 -73.04
CA ARG A 393 -92.57 5.37 -74.13
C ARG A 393 -92.34 4.72 -75.50
N THR A 394 -91.16 4.17 -75.76
CA THR A 394 -90.88 3.44 -77.01
C THR A 394 -91.66 2.14 -77.09
N LEU A 395 -91.73 1.36 -75.99
CA LEU A 395 -92.57 0.17 -75.89
C LEU A 395 -94.05 0.48 -76.13
N ILE A 396 -94.58 1.56 -75.55
CA ILE A 396 -95.97 1.98 -75.78
C ILE A 396 -96.20 2.29 -77.26
N ARG A 397 -95.30 3.04 -77.91
CA ARG A 397 -95.41 3.34 -79.35
C ARG A 397 -95.34 2.08 -80.22
N GLU A 398 -94.53 1.10 -79.83
CA GLU A 398 -94.41 -0.18 -80.54
C GLU A 398 -95.67 -1.04 -80.38
N ILE A 399 -96.29 -1.02 -79.19
CA ILE A 399 -97.57 -1.70 -78.95
C ILE A 399 -98.69 -1.01 -79.74
N GLU A 400 -98.72 0.33 -79.78
CA GLU A 400 -99.69 1.10 -80.54
C GLU A 400 -99.56 0.86 -82.05
N SER A 401 -98.34 0.82 -82.58
CA SER A 401 -98.11 0.53 -84.01
C SER A 401 -98.50 -0.91 -84.37
N LYS A 402 -98.21 -1.88 -83.50
CA LYS A 402 -98.66 -3.28 -83.68
C LYS A 402 -100.19 -3.39 -83.65
N ARG A 403 -100.86 -2.69 -82.72
CA ARG A 403 -102.33 -2.64 -82.68
C ARG A 403 -102.93 -1.99 -83.93
N GLN A 404 -102.34 -0.90 -84.42
CA GLN A 404 -102.79 -0.26 -85.66
C GLN A 404 -102.62 -1.20 -86.86
N ALA A 405 -101.49 -1.90 -86.97
CA ALA A 405 -101.27 -2.89 -88.02
C ALA A 405 -102.26 -4.07 -87.95
N GLU A 406 -102.63 -4.50 -86.74
CA GLU A 406 -103.61 -5.56 -86.51
C GLU A 406 -105.04 -5.12 -86.85
N ILE A 407 -105.42 -3.88 -86.51
CA ILE A 407 -106.69 -3.26 -86.93
C ILE A 407 -106.74 -3.15 -88.47
N GLU A 408 -105.65 -2.75 -89.11
CA GLU A 408 -105.57 -2.65 -90.56
C GLU A 408 -105.67 -4.02 -91.25
N LYS A 409 -105.12 -5.06 -90.62
CA LYS A 409 -105.22 -6.45 -91.09
C LYS A 409 -106.64 -6.98 -90.96
N LEU A 410 -107.31 -6.72 -89.83
CA LEU A 410 -108.71 -7.06 -89.59
C LEU A 410 -109.66 -6.29 -90.53
N ALA A 411 -109.36 -5.03 -90.85
CA ALA A 411 -110.10 -4.24 -91.84
C ALA A 411 -109.96 -4.83 -93.25
N LYS A 412 -108.75 -5.27 -93.64
CA LYS A 412 -108.51 -5.96 -94.92
C LYS A 412 -109.20 -7.34 -94.98
N GLU A 413 -109.27 -8.08 -93.87
CA GLU A 413 -110.03 -9.34 -93.80
C GLU A 413 -111.55 -9.13 -93.85
N LYS A 414 -112.07 -8.07 -93.21
CA LYS A 414 -113.50 -7.70 -93.33
C LYS A 414 -113.86 -7.28 -94.74
N ALA A 415 -113.02 -6.48 -95.40
CA ALA A 415 -113.21 -6.09 -96.80
C ALA A 415 -113.23 -7.32 -97.73
N LYS A 416 -112.33 -8.30 -97.51
CA LYS A 416 -112.34 -9.57 -98.26
C LYS A 416 -113.58 -10.43 -98.00
N LYS A 417 -114.14 -10.42 -96.78
CA LYS A 417 -115.40 -11.11 -96.46
C LYS A 417 -116.62 -10.43 -97.07
N GLU A 418 -116.68 -9.10 -97.06
CA GLU A 418 -117.75 -8.35 -97.74
C GLU A 418 -117.70 -8.49 -99.27
N GLU A 419 -116.50 -8.58 -99.85
CA GLU A 419 -116.31 -8.83 -101.28
C GLU A 419 -116.70 -10.27 -101.68
N ALA A 420 -116.45 -11.25 -100.80
CA ALA A 420 -116.91 -12.63 -100.97
C ALA A 420 -118.43 -12.78 -100.80
N GLU A 421 -119.07 -11.98 -99.94
CA GLU A 421 -120.54 -11.95 -99.82
C GLU A 421 -121.23 -11.24 -100.98
N ARG A 422 -120.61 -10.21 -101.58
CA ARG A 422 -121.11 -9.60 -102.84
C ARG A 422 -121.07 -10.59 -104.01
N ARG A 423 -120.00 -11.40 -104.13
CA ARG A 423 -119.92 -12.44 -105.17
C ARG A 423 -120.91 -13.59 -104.99
N LYS A 424 -121.42 -13.83 -103.77
CA LYS A 424 -122.54 -14.77 -103.56
C LYS A 424 -123.90 -14.16 -103.94
N ARG A 425 -124.11 -12.86 -103.70
CA ARG A 425 -125.36 -12.16 -104.08
C ARG A 425 -125.47 -11.88 -105.58
N GLU A 426 -124.36 -11.88 -106.31
CA GLU A 426 -124.33 -11.76 -107.78
C GLU A 426 -124.45 -13.13 -108.50
N GLY A 427 -124.35 -14.25 -107.79
CA GLY A 427 -124.56 -15.60 -108.34
C GLY A 427 -126.02 -16.06 -108.37
N ASP A 428 -126.87 -15.54 -107.48
CA ASP A 428 -128.25 -16.04 -107.29
C ASP A 428 -129.32 -15.20 -108.02
N ILE A 429 -128.94 -14.38 -109.03
CA ILE A 429 -129.87 -13.52 -109.81
C ILE A 429 -129.94 -13.91 -111.31
N TYR A 430 -129.22 -14.95 -111.74
CA TYR A 430 -129.26 -15.44 -113.14
C TYR A 430 -129.86 -16.84 -113.30
N GLU A 431 -130.78 -17.24 -112.43
CA GLU A 431 -131.50 -18.53 -112.53
C GLU A 431 -133.04 -18.40 -112.70
N ASP A 432 -133.56 -17.23 -113.11
CA ASP A 432 -135.01 -17.04 -113.30
C ASP A 432 -135.42 -16.41 -114.64
N ILE A 433 -134.53 -16.40 -115.65
CA ILE A 433 -134.91 -16.15 -117.06
C ILE A 433 -134.13 -17.10 -117.99
N GLN A 434 -134.89 -18.04 -118.56
CA GLN A 434 -134.57 -19.19 -119.43
C GLN A 434 -134.27 -20.49 -118.71
#